data_AF-A0A968BU83-F1
#
_entry.id   AF-A0A968BU83-F1
#
_cell.length_a   1.000
_cell.length_b   1.000
_cell.length_c   1.000
_cell.angle_alpha   90.00
_cell.angle_beta   90.00
_cell.angle_gamma   90.00
#
_symmetry.space_group_name_H-M   'P 1'
#
loop_
_entity.id
_entity.type
_entity.pdbx_description
1 polymer ?
#
loop_
_entity_poly.entity_id
_entity_poly.type
_entity_poly.pdbx_seq_one_letter_code
_entity_poly.pdbx_strand_id
1 'polypeptide(L)' 'AEDFDSEPLEVQRGLKTVSQAVHSLKERMAVSWIVDRGFDDVAVWRTIWEQEEHVVCRLFHTERLVEYQTIDEEWVE' A
#
# COMPACT_ATOMS: atom_id res chain seq x y z
N ALA A 1 -23.93 13.72 10.66
CA ALA A 1 -23.13 12.53 10.32
C ALA A 1 -22.36 12.93 9.08
N GLU A 2 -21.04 12.98 9.11
CA GLU A 2 -20.29 13.11 7.85
C GLU A 2 -20.54 11.85 7.04
N ASP A 3 -20.95 12.06 5.79
CA ASP A 3 -21.50 11.06 4.89
C ASP A 3 -20.47 9.98 4.56
N PHE A 4 -20.63 8.81 5.18
CA PHE A 4 -20.04 7.58 4.67
C PHE A 4 -20.56 7.35 3.25
N ASP A 5 -19.67 7.44 2.27
CA ASP A 5 -20.01 7.29 0.86
C ASP A 5 -19.81 5.84 0.41
N SER A 6 -18.58 5.33 0.58
CA SER A 6 -18.25 3.93 0.35
C SER A 6 -16.97 3.54 1.07
N GLU A 7 -16.85 2.26 1.41
CA GLU A 7 -15.66 1.70 2.06
C GLU A 7 -14.36 1.98 1.26
N PRO A 8 -14.29 1.78 -0.07
CA PRO A 8 -13.07 2.10 -0.83
C PRO A 8 -12.68 3.58 -0.77
N LEU A 9 -13.67 4.48 -0.81
CA LEU A 9 -13.40 5.91 -0.78
C LEU A 9 -12.91 6.35 0.61
N GLU A 10 -13.51 5.80 1.67
CA GLU A 10 -13.05 6.03 3.04
C GLU A 10 -11.62 5.53 3.26
N VAL A 11 -11.29 4.34 2.73
CA VAL A 11 -9.91 3.83 2.77
C VAL A 11 -8.95 4.78 2.07
N GLN A 12 -9.26 5.22 0.84
CA GLN A 12 -8.41 6.17 0.10
C GLN A 12 -8.26 7.52 0.82
N ARG A 13 -9.34 8.04 1.43
CA ARG A 13 -9.30 9.25 2.24
C ARG A 13 -8.39 9.06 3.46
N GLY A 14 -8.49 7.92 4.13
CA GLY A 14 -7.64 7.55 5.27
C GLY A 14 -6.16 7.54 4.90
N LEU A 15 -5.80 6.86 3.81
CA LEU A 15 -4.42 6.79 3.31
C LEU A 15 -3.85 8.19 3.03
N LYS A 16 -4.61 9.03 2.33
CA LYS A 16 -4.21 10.42 2.00
C LYS A 16 -4.06 11.28 3.24
N THR A 17 -4.97 11.14 4.20
CA THR A 17 -4.97 11.91 5.44
C THR A 17 -3.72 11.61 6.27
N VAL A 18 -3.39 10.33 6.44
CA VAL A 18 -2.18 9.93 7.17
C VAL A 18 -0.92 10.40 6.45
N SER A 19 -0.85 10.22 5.12
CA SER A 19 0.29 10.66 4.32
C SER A 19 0.53 12.17 4.45
N GLN A 20 -0.55 12.96 4.43
CA GLN A 20 -0.48 14.41 4.64
C GLN A 20 0.01 14.75 6.05
N ALA A 21 -0.45 14.02 7.08
CA ALA A 21 -0.05 14.25 8.46
C ALA A 21 1.45 13.99 8.69
N VAL A 22 2.02 13.01 7.97
CA VAL A 22 3.44 12.66 8.08
C VAL A 22 4.32 13.32 7.01
N HIS A 23 3.78 14.24 6.19
CA HIS A 23 4.47 14.83 5.04
C HIS A 23 5.86 15.38 5.37
N SER A 24 6.00 16.09 6.49
CA SER A 24 7.30 16.65 6.93
C SER A 24 8.37 15.60 7.27
N LEU A 25 7.97 14.37 7.59
CA LEU A 25 8.91 13.28 7.85
C LEU A 25 9.46 12.70 6.54
N LYS A 26 8.68 12.76 5.45
CA LYS A 26 9.04 12.22 4.13
C LYS A 26 10.24 12.93 3.52
N GLU A 27 10.50 14.18 3.92
CA GLU A 27 11.73 14.92 3.55
C GLU A 27 13.01 14.33 4.15
N ARG A 28 12.89 13.52 5.20
CA ARG A 28 14.02 13.05 6.01
C ARG A 28 14.15 11.53 6.07
N MET A 29 13.07 10.81 5.81
CA MET A 29 13.03 9.35 5.87
C MET A 29 11.96 8.78 4.95
N ALA A 30 12.19 7.55 4.49
CA ALA A 30 11.17 6.79 3.78
C ALA A 30 10.04 6.37 4.73
N VAL A 31 8.80 6.45 4.25
CA VAL A 31 7.62 5.98 4.98
C VAL A 31 7.19 4.64 4.38
N SER A 32 7.00 3.63 5.24
CA SER A 32 6.57 2.29 4.85
C SER A 32 5.26 1.93 5.57
N TRP A 33 4.24 1.59 4.81
CA TRP A 33 2.96 1.11 5.31
C TRP A 33 3.02 -0.38 5.59
N ILE A 34 2.55 -0.80 6.76
CA ILE A 34 2.42 -2.21 7.12
C ILE A 34 0.92 -2.50 7.24
N VAL A 35 0.39 -3.29 6.32
CA VAL A 35 -1.06 -3.55 6.21
C VAL A 35 -1.36 -5.04 6.17
N ASP A 36 -2.55 -5.41 6.64
CA ASP A 36 -3.01 -6.80 6.67
C ASP A 36 -3.68 -7.24 5.35
N ARG A 37 -4.20 -8.47 5.33
CA ARG A 37 -4.84 -9.10 4.16
C ARG A 37 -6.09 -8.39 3.66
N GLY A 38 -6.77 -7.62 4.51
CA GLY A 38 -7.94 -6.83 4.11
C GLY A 38 -7.59 -5.67 3.17
N PHE A 39 -6.31 -5.29 3.10
CA PHE A 39 -5.79 -4.21 2.27
C PHE A 39 -4.97 -4.73 1.07
N ASP A 40 -5.04 -6.02 0.76
CA ASP A 40 -4.49 -6.60 -0.48
C ASP A 40 -5.38 -6.24 -1.68
N ASP A 41 -5.36 -4.96 -2.02
CA ASP A 41 -6.15 -4.35 -3.07
C ASP A 41 -5.28 -3.41 -3.92
N VAL A 42 -5.46 -3.48 -5.24
CA VAL A 42 -4.66 -2.72 -6.20
C VAL A 42 -4.86 -1.20 -6.02
N ALA A 43 -6.06 -0.74 -5.68
CA ALA A 43 -6.32 0.68 -5.47
C ALA A 43 -5.67 1.19 -4.18
N VAL A 44 -5.57 0.35 -3.14
CA VAL A 44 -4.82 0.67 -1.92
C VAL A 44 -3.34 0.84 -2.23
N TRP A 45 -2.73 -0.15 -2.90
CA TRP A 45 -1.29 -0.11 -3.22
C TRP A 45 -0.96 1.07 -4.13
N ARG A 46 -1.78 1.28 -5.16
CA ARG A 46 -1.67 2.44 -6.05
C ARG A 46 -1.71 3.76 -5.29
N THR A 47 -2.64 3.91 -4.34
CA THR A 47 -2.75 5.15 -3.55
C THR A 47 -1.49 5.39 -2.73
N ILE A 48 -0.91 4.34 -2.12
CA ILE A 48 0.34 4.44 -1.37
C ILE A 48 1.52 4.82 -2.30
N TRP A 49 1.63 4.18 -3.46
CA TRP A 49 2.70 4.46 -4.42
C TRP A 49 2.61 5.84 -5.07
N GLU A 50 1.41 6.34 -5.36
CA GLU A 50 1.18 7.71 -5.84
C GLU A 50 1.66 8.77 -4.84
N GLN A 51 1.83 8.39 -3.57
CA GLN A 51 2.37 9.24 -2.50
C GLN A 51 3.88 9.09 -2.33
N GLU A 52 4.58 8.32 -3.19
CA GLU A 52 6.02 8.01 -3.07
C GLU A 52 6.38 7.27 -1.77
N GLU A 53 5.48 6.42 -1.30
CA GLU A 53 5.66 5.63 -0.07
C GLU A 53 5.78 4.13 -0.38
N HIS A 54 6.35 3.37 0.55
CA HIS A 54 6.52 1.92 0.41
C HIS A 54 5.37 1.17 1.08
N VAL A 55 5.11 -0.06 0.64
CA VAL A 55 4.07 -0.93 1.21
C VAL A 55 4.63 -2.31 1.52
N VAL A 56 4.27 -2.82 2.69
CA VAL A 56 4.43 -4.21 3.11
C VAL A 56 3.03 -4.72 3.42
N CYS A 57 2.50 -5.56 2.55
CA CYS A 57 1.15 -6.09 2.65
C CYS A 57 1.21 -7.61 2.91
N ARG A 58 0.40 -8.09 3.86
CA ARG A 58 0.15 -9.53 3.96
C ARG A 58 -0.77 -9.94 2.80
N LEU A 59 -0.30 -10.77 1.88
CA LEU A 59 -1.07 -11.13 0.69
C LEU A 59 -2.27 -12.05 0.99
N PHE A 60 -3.36 -11.84 0.26
CA PHE A 60 -4.56 -12.66 0.20
C PHE A 60 -4.79 -13.23 -1.20
N HIS A 61 -4.67 -12.40 -2.23
CA HIS A 61 -4.86 -12.67 -3.65
C HIS A 61 -3.56 -13.19 -4.28
N THR A 62 -3.27 -14.48 -4.06
CA THR A 62 -2.05 -15.11 -4.57
C THR A 62 -2.07 -15.38 -6.07
N GLU A 63 -3.21 -15.23 -6.74
CA GLU A 63 -3.32 -15.33 -8.21
C GLU A 63 -2.60 -14.21 -8.97
N ARG A 64 -2.10 -13.20 -8.24
CA ARG A 64 -1.34 -12.06 -8.77
C ARG A 64 0.17 -12.19 -8.58
N LEU A 65 0.64 -13.29 -8.01
CA LEU A 65 2.07 -13.55 -7.87
C LEU A 65 2.70 -13.61 -9.26
N VAL A 66 3.86 -12.99 -9.38
CA VAL A 66 4.67 -13.00 -10.60
C VAL A 66 5.99 -13.66 -10.27
N GLU A 67 6.49 -14.44 -11.22
CA GLU A 67 7.80 -15.05 -11.08
C GLU A 67 8.85 -13.96 -10.87
N TYR A 68 9.73 -14.15 -9.88
CA TYR A 68 10.83 -13.25 -9.61
C TYR A 68 12.15 -14.02 -9.57
N GLN A 69 13.24 -13.32 -9.88
CA GLN A 69 14.58 -13.88 -9.80
C GLN A 69 15.18 -13.62 -8.41
N THR A 70 15.63 -14.69 -7.76
CA THR A 70 16.34 -14.62 -6.48
C THR A 70 17.76 -14.08 -6.67
N ILE A 71 18.46 -13.79 -5.56
CA ILE A 71 19.88 -13.39 -5.59
C ILE A 71 20.77 -14.47 -6.20
N ASP A 72 20.37 -15.74 -6.12
CA ASP A 72 21.09 -16.90 -6.67
C ASP A 72 20.74 -17.17 -8.15
N GLU A 73 20.11 -16.21 -8.82
CA GLU A 73 19.65 -16.27 -10.22
C GLU A 73 18.55 -17.30 -10.51
N GLU A 74 17.96 -17.91 -9.47
CA GLU A 74 16.85 -18.86 -9.61
C GLU A 74 15.50 -18.14 -9.75
N TRP A 75 14.66 -18.57 -10.69
CA TRP A 75 13.29 -18.10 -10.83
C TRP A 75 12.36 -18.83 -9.87
N VAL A 76 11.58 -18.06 -9.11
CA VAL A 76 10.60 -18.55 -8.12
C VAL A 76 9.24 -17.91 -8.39
N GLU A 77 8.17 -18.70 -8.30
CA GLU A 77 6.76 -18.26 -8.38
C GLU A 77 6.29 -17.57 -7.09
#